data_AF-A0A5E4LX35-F1
#
_entry.id   AF-A0A5E4LX35-F1
#
_cell.length_a   1.000
_cell.length_b   1.000
_cell.length_c   1.000
_cell.angle_alpha   90.00
_cell.angle_beta   90.00
_cell.angle_gamma   90.00
#
_symmetry.space_group_name_H-M   'P 1'
#
loop_
_entity.id
_entity.type
_entity.pdbx_description
1 polymer ?
#
loop_
_entity_poly.entity_id
_entity_poly.type
_entity_poly.pdbx_seq_one_letter_code
_entity_poly.pdbx_strand_id
1 'polypeptide(L)'
;MVALVDSKHRSQFGFQEETTFEKDSQSQMNLNVLLNELEKTKKNFDFNDGYITIESPSHMELILESYADADKRKILEITADKAKPIMEILNTCNIPQTSAYRKVTMLIAEGMIIPNGCAFKHGRRITKYKSIFENVEINMVRNKLQITVKLAEKDQGT
;
A
#
# COMPACT_ATOMS: atom_id res chain seq x y z
N MET A 1 -54.85 -30.63 -0.17
CA MET A 1 -54.79 -31.44 1.06
C MET A 1 -53.33 -31.73 1.36
N VAL A 2 -52.84 -31.09 2.43
CA VAL A 2 -51.72 -31.44 3.34
C VAL A 2 -50.32 -31.81 2.79
N ALA A 3 -49.35 -31.12 3.38
CA ALA A 3 -47.90 -31.12 3.20
C ALA A 3 -47.16 -32.28 3.91
N LEU A 4 -45.82 -32.34 3.70
CA LEU A 4 -44.71 -32.64 4.64
C LEU A 4 -43.43 -32.85 3.79
N VAL A 5 -42.39 -31.99 3.75
CA VAL A 5 -41.40 -31.47 4.73
C VAL A 5 -40.05 -32.22 4.69
N ASP A 6 -38.98 -31.43 4.80
CA ASP A 6 -37.55 -31.66 5.11
C ASP A 6 -36.53 -31.79 3.96
N SER A 7 -35.29 -31.30 4.01
CA SER A 7 -34.52 -30.26 4.75
C SER A 7 -33.02 -30.44 4.39
N LYS A 8 -32.21 -29.35 4.41
CA LYS A 8 -30.71 -29.28 4.37
C LYS A 8 -29.99 -29.72 3.08
N HIS A 9 -28.88 -29.16 2.58
CA HIS A 9 -27.78 -28.30 3.07
C HIS A 9 -27.20 -27.53 1.84
N ARG A 10 -27.06 -26.19 1.84
CA ARG A 10 -25.91 -25.34 2.24
C ARG A 10 -24.53 -25.69 1.63
N SER A 11 -24.08 -24.76 0.77
CA SER A 11 -22.71 -24.30 0.44
C SER A 11 -21.73 -25.26 -0.25
N GLN A 12 -21.48 -25.00 -1.54
CA GLN A 12 -20.17 -25.21 -2.18
C GLN A 12 -19.84 -23.98 -3.05
N PHE A 13 -19.04 -23.06 -2.51
CA PHE A 13 -18.23 -22.12 -3.30
C PHE A 13 -16.83 -22.22 -2.73
N GLY A 14 -16.05 -23.15 -3.27
CA GLY A 14 -14.63 -23.29 -2.99
C GLY A 14 -13.88 -22.20 -3.75
N PHE A 15 -13.31 -21.24 -3.02
CA PHE A 15 -12.26 -20.39 -3.55
C PHE A 15 -10.95 -21.16 -3.45
N GLN A 16 -10.37 -21.47 -4.61
CA GLN A 16 -9.03 -22.02 -4.74
C GLN A 16 -8.01 -20.96 -4.26
N GLU A 17 -7.28 -21.27 -3.21
CA GLU A 17 -6.03 -20.59 -2.85
C GLU A 17 -4.94 -21.07 -3.83
N GLU A 18 -4.63 -20.28 -4.85
CA GLU A 18 -3.36 -20.40 -5.58
C GLU A 18 -3.15 -19.15 -6.45
N THR A 19 -2.39 -18.18 -5.94
CA THR A 19 -1.65 -17.26 -6.81
C THR A 19 -0.25 -17.03 -6.23
N THR A 20 0.66 -17.82 -6.78
CA THR A 20 2.10 -17.64 -6.83
C THR A 20 2.47 -16.17 -7.08
N PHE A 21 3.12 -15.53 -6.10
CA PHE A 21 3.75 -14.22 -6.26
C PHE A 21 5.15 -14.43 -6.87
N GLU A 22 5.21 -14.89 -8.11
CA GLU A 22 6.46 -15.04 -8.88
C GLU A 22 6.73 -13.80 -9.74
N LYS A 23 7.70 -13.00 -9.26
CA LYS A 23 8.65 -12.14 -9.98
C LYS A 23 8.17 -11.36 -11.21
N ASP A 24 7.80 -10.10 -10.97
CA ASP A 24 7.94 -9.04 -11.98
C ASP A 24 9.17 -8.18 -11.67
N SER A 25 10.24 -8.42 -12.42
CA SER A 25 11.52 -7.69 -12.39
C SER A 25 11.38 -6.19 -12.70
N GLN A 26 10.26 -5.76 -13.29
CA GLN A 26 9.96 -4.35 -13.61
C GLN A 26 9.51 -3.55 -12.38
N SER A 27 8.75 -4.15 -11.46
CA SER A 27 8.33 -3.51 -10.20
C SER A 27 9.50 -3.28 -9.25
N GLN A 28 10.53 -4.15 -9.30
CA GLN A 28 11.78 -3.96 -8.56
C GLN A 28 12.65 -2.84 -9.16
N MET A 29 12.50 -2.52 -10.44
CA MET A 29 13.26 -1.48 -11.12
C MET A 29 12.78 -0.07 -10.69
N ASN A 30 11.47 0.13 -10.54
CA ASN A 30 10.89 1.43 -10.16
C ASN A 30 11.14 1.81 -8.69
N LEU A 31 11.10 0.84 -7.77
CA LEU A 31 11.38 1.08 -6.34
C LEU A 31 12.82 1.55 -6.09
N ASN A 32 13.79 0.95 -6.78
CA ASN A 32 15.19 1.33 -6.65
C ASN A 32 15.47 2.70 -7.29
N VAL A 33 14.70 3.10 -8.30
CA VAL A 33 14.78 4.43 -8.91
C VAL A 33 14.27 5.49 -7.93
N LEU A 34 13.07 5.30 -7.36
CA LEU A 34 12.52 6.25 -6.38
C LEU A 34 13.42 6.34 -5.13
N LEU A 35 13.87 5.20 -4.58
CA LEU A 35 14.77 5.20 -3.42
C LEU A 35 16.11 5.88 -3.71
N ASN A 36 16.73 5.62 -4.88
CA ASN A 36 17.97 6.31 -5.27
C ASN A 36 17.77 7.81 -5.49
N GLU A 37 16.64 8.22 -6.05
CA GLU A 37 16.34 9.64 -6.24
C GLU A 37 16.14 10.34 -4.90
N LEU A 38 15.43 9.72 -3.96
CA LEU A 38 15.28 10.20 -2.59
C LEU A 38 16.62 10.22 -1.81
N GLU A 39 17.53 9.28 -2.07
CA GLU A 39 18.86 9.29 -1.45
C GLU A 39 19.82 10.33 -2.07
N LYS A 40 19.66 10.65 -3.35
CA LYS A 40 20.44 11.73 -4.01
C LYS A 40 20.01 13.11 -3.55
N THR A 41 18.71 13.33 -3.30
CA THR A 41 18.18 14.61 -2.82
C THR A 41 18.53 14.89 -1.35
N LYS A 42 18.92 13.89 -0.54
CA LYS A 42 19.45 14.08 0.83
C LYS A 42 20.62 15.07 0.94
N LYS A 43 21.35 15.36 -0.14
CA LYS A 43 22.47 16.31 -0.11
C LYS A 43 22.06 17.80 -0.11
N ASN A 44 20.77 18.13 -0.21
CA ASN A 44 20.29 19.52 -0.30
C ASN A 44 19.06 19.79 0.60
N PHE A 45 19.00 19.23 1.81
CA PHE A 45 17.85 19.48 2.70
C PHE A 45 18.09 20.56 3.76
N ASP A 46 17.24 21.60 3.71
CA ASP A 46 16.94 22.43 4.86
C ASP A 46 16.40 21.52 5.99
N PHE A 47 17.10 21.52 7.12
CA PHE A 47 16.77 20.73 8.29
C PHE A 47 15.51 21.27 8.96
N ASN A 48 14.37 20.63 8.70
CA ASN A 48 13.24 20.68 9.62
C ASN A 48 12.61 19.27 9.73
N ASP A 49 12.80 18.62 10.88
CA ASP A 49 12.07 17.46 11.38
C ASP A 49 11.94 16.18 10.50
N GLY A 50 12.78 16.02 9.48
CA GLY A 50 12.81 14.80 8.65
C GLY A 50 11.84 14.80 7.46
N TYR A 51 11.33 15.98 7.08
CA TYR A 51 10.52 16.15 5.88
C TYR A 51 11.37 16.23 4.61
N ILE A 52 10.82 15.70 3.52
CA ILE A 52 11.38 15.70 2.17
C ILE A 52 10.39 16.38 1.23
N THR A 53 10.80 17.47 0.60
CA THR A 53 10.10 18.09 -0.53
C THR A 53 10.21 17.21 -1.77
N ILE A 54 9.07 16.91 -2.39
CA ILE A 54 9.00 16.20 -3.66
C ILE A 54 9.18 17.22 -4.79
N GLU A 55 10.30 17.12 -5.52
CA GLU A 55 10.64 18.05 -6.59
C GLU A 55 10.13 17.62 -7.96
N SER A 56 9.98 16.31 -8.18
CA SER A 56 9.56 15.76 -9.47
C SER A 56 8.05 15.90 -9.67
N PRO A 57 7.59 16.59 -10.74
CA PRO A 57 6.16 16.73 -11.02
C PRO A 57 5.43 15.39 -11.17
N SER A 58 6.08 14.37 -11.74
CA SER A 58 5.47 13.03 -11.91
C SER A 58 5.26 12.32 -10.57
N HIS A 59 6.16 12.51 -9.60
CA HIS A 59 5.98 11.99 -8.24
C HIS A 59 4.88 12.74 -7.49
N MET A 60 4.78 14.05 -7.69
CA MET A 60 3.72 14.85 -7.11
C MET A 60 2.34 14.41 -7.63
N GLU A 61 2.23 14.21 -8.94
CA GLU A 61 1.01 13.71 -9.59
C GLU A 61 0.65 12.31 -9.08
N LEU A 62 1.60 11.39 -9.02
CA LEU A 62 1.38 10.03 -8.50
C LEU A 62 0.89 10.02 -7.04
N ILE A 63 1.47 10.87 -6.19
CA ILE A 63 1.03 11.03 -4.80
C ILE A 63 -0.41 11.58 -4.79
N LEU A 64 -0.68 12.65 -5.53
CA LEU A 64 -2.01 13.26 -5.59
C LEU A 64 -3.08 12.29 -6.12
N GLU A 65 -2.81 11.58 -7.22
CA GLU A 65 -3.73 10.61 -7.79
C GLU A 65 -4.02 9.47 -6.81
N SER A 66 -3.00 9.01 -6.09
CA SER A 66 -3.15 7.96 -5.09
C SER A 66 -4.01 8.39 -3.91
N TYR A 67 -3.88 9.64 -3.46
CA TYR A 67 -4.75 10.20 -2.41
C TYR A 67 -6.10 10.69 -2.95
N ALA A 68 -6.25 10.98 -4.25
CA ALA A 68 -7.54 11.34 -4.83
C ALA A 68 -8.47 10.11 -4.97
N ASP A 69 -7.90 8.94 -5.26
CA ASP A 69 -8.64 7.68 -5.36
C ASP A 69 -9.11 7.19 -3.98
N ALA A 70 -10.43 7.09 -3.82
CA ALA A 70 -11.04 6.75 -2.53
C ALA A 70 -10.69 5.37 -2.00
N ASP A 71 -10.46 4.40 -2.89
CA ASP A 71 -10.12 3.03 -2.52
C ASP A 71 -8.63 2.91 -2.18
N LYS A 72 -7.77 3.58 -2.95
CA LYS A 72 -6.34 3.70 -2.62
C LYS A 72 -6.13 4.38 -1.26
N ARG A 73 -6.86 5.47 -0.98
CA ARG A 73 -6.79 6.14 0.34
C ARG A 73 -7.10 5.21 1.50
N LYS A 74 -8.18 4.43 1.43
CA LYS A 74 -8.53 3.48 2.49
C LYS A 74 -7.39 2.49 2.76
N ILE A 75 -6.73 2.02 1.70
CA ILE A 75 -5.57 1.11 1.83
C ILE A 75 -4.39 1.84 2.49
N LEU A 76 -4.10 3.08 2.10
CA LEU A 76 -3.04 3.90 2.69
C LEU A 76 -3.31 4.16 4.18
N GLU A 77 -4.54 4.50 4.55
CA GLU A 77 -4.95 4.69 5.96
C GLU A 77 -4.76 3.42 6.79
N ILE A 78 -5.19 2.26 6.28
CA ILE A 78 -5.05 0.97 6.98
C ILE A 78 -3.58 0.59 7.18
N THR A 79 -2.69 1.04 6.29
CA THR A 79 -1.26 0.70 6.30
C THR A 79 -0.35 1.80 6.86
N ALA A 80 -0.91 2.93 7.31
CA ALA A 80 -0.13 4.07 7.79
C ALA A 80 0.59 3.76 9.11
N ASP A 81 -0.13 3.18 10.07
CA ASP A 81 0.40 2.97 11.43
C ASP A 81 1.33 1.74 11.52
N LYS A 82 0.84 0.58 11.06
CA LYS A 82 1.53 -0.71 11.24
C LYS A 82 1.58 -1.52 9.95
N ALA A 83 2.68 -2.24 9.75
CA ALA A 83 2.80 -3.17 8.63
C ALA A 83 1.79 -4.33 8.75
N LYS A 84 1.06 -4.61 7.66
CA LYS A 84 -0.01 -5.62 7.60
C LYS A 84 0.17 -6.58 6.42
N PRO A 85 -0.17 -7.88 6.56
CA PRO A 85 -0.29 -8.79 5.42
C PRO A 85 -1.33 -8.29 4.42
N ILE A 86 -1.15 -8.59 3.13
CA ILE A 86 -2.13 -8.25 2.08
C ILE A 86 -3.53 -8.74 2.46
N MET A 87 -3.66 -9.99 2.93
CA MET A 87 -4.97 -10.53 3.34
C MET A 87 -5.65 -9.72 4.46
N GLU A 88 -4.88 -9.17 5.39
CA GLU A 88 -5.43 -8.30 6.43
C GLU A 88 -5.88 -6.96 5.86
N ILE A 89 -5.10 -6.38 4.95
CA ILE A 89 -5.46 -5.15 4.22
C ILE A 89 -6.78 -5.38 3.48
N LEU A 90 -6.89 -6.46 2.69
CA LEU A 90 -8.07 -6.80 1.90
C LEU A 90 -9.33 -7.01 2.74
N ASN A 91 -9.19 -7.68 3.89
CA ASN A 91 -10.32 -7.94 4.78
C ASN A 91 -10.78 -6.69 5.54
N THR A 92 -9.87 -5.74 5.76
CA THR A 92 -10.16 -4.50 6.50
C THR A 92 -10.66 -3.39 5.58
N CYS A 93 -10.16 -3.35 4.34
CA CYS A 93 -10.63 -2.38 3.36
C CYS A 93 -12.02 -2.83 2.89
N ASN A 94 -13.05 -2.08 3.27
CA ASN A 94 -14.43 -2.32 2.85
C ASN A 94 -14.59 -1.96 1.35
N ILE A 95 -13.96 -2.75 0.49
CA ILE A 95 -13.82 -2.60 -0.95
C ILE A 95 -14.08 -3.99 -1.55
N PRO A 96 -14.78 -4.10 -2.70
CA PRO A 96 -14.95 -5.38 -3.38
C PRO A 96 -13.61 -6.08 -3.64
N GLN A 97 -13.53 -7.38 -3.36
CA GLN A 97 -12.26 -8.12 -3.28
C GLN A 97 -11.37 -8.00 -4.54
N THR A 98 -11.96 -8.09 -5.73
CA THR A 98 -11.23 -7.96 -7.01
C THR A 98 -10.65 -6.55 -7.20
N SER A 99 -11.43 -5.52 -6.84
CA SER A 99 -10.97 -4.13 -6.86
C SER A 99 -9.90 -3.88 -5.81
N ALA A 100 -10.10 -4.37 -4.59
CA ALA A 100 -9.17 -4.22 -3.48
C ALA A 100 -7.79 -4.80 -3.84
N TYR A 101 -7.75 -6.04 -4.33
CA TYR A 101 -6.51 -6.69 -4.75
C TYR A 101 -5.76 -5.87 -5.81
N ARG A 102 -6.47 -5.46 -6.87
CA ARG A 102 -5.90 -4.62 -7.93
C ARG A 102 -5.31 -3.33 -7.38
N LYS A 103 -6.01 -2.65 -6.46
CA LYS A 103 -5.55 -1.38 -5.87
C LYS A 103 -4.35 -1.58 -4.94
N VAL A 104 -4.31 -2.66 -4.17
CA VAL A 104 -3.11 -3.01 -3.37
C VAL A 104 -1.91 -3.24 -4.29
N THR A 105 -2.07 -4.01 -5.37
CA THR A 105 -0.98 -4.27 -6.33
C THR A 105 -0.49 -2.97 -6.98
N MET A 106 -1.39 -2.06 -7.36
CA MET A 106 -1.03 -0.74 -7.90
C MET A 106 -0.21 0.06 -6.88
N LEU A 107 -0.65 0.16 -5.62
CA LEU A 107 0.06 0.91 -4.59
C LEU A 107 1.45 0.34 -4.27
N ILE A 108 1.63 -0.99 -4.38
CA ILE A 108 2.95 -1.63 -4.24
C ILE A 108 3.85 -1.25 -5.43
N ALA A 109 3.32 -1.34 -6.66
CA ALA A 109 4.08 -1.02 -7.87
C ALA A 109 4.47 0.47 -7.95
N GLU A 110 3.58 1.35 -7.46
CA GLU A 110 3.78 2.80 -7.36
C GLU A 110 4.69 3.19 -6.17
N GLY A 111 5.03 2.25 -5.28
CA GLY A 111 5.88 2.51 -4.12
C GLY A 111 5.20 3.24 -2.95
N MET A 112 3.88 3.40 -3.02
CA MET A 112 3.08 4.07 -1.99
C MET A 112 2.92 3.22 -0.72
N ILE A 113 2.98 1.89 -0.87
CA ILE A 113 3.15 0.94 0.23
C ILE A 113 4.32 0.00 -0.08
N ILE A 114 5.14 -0.31 0.93
CA ILE A 114 6.37 -1.09 0.77
C ILE A 114 6.42 -2.28 1.73
N PRO A 115 7.14 -3.36 1.37
CA PRO A 115 7.41 -4.46 2.29
C PRO A 115 8.10 -3.96 3.57
N ASN A 116 7.52 -4.27 4.72
CA ASN A 116 8.03 -3.88 6.02
C ASN A 116 7.81 -5.03 7.03
N GLY A 117 8.83 -5.87 7.17
CA GLY A 117 8.80 -7.06 8.02
C GLY A 117 8.04 -8.26 7.43
N CYS A 118 8.01 -9.34 8.20
CA CYS A 118 7.29 -10.57 7.86
C CYS A 118 6.78 -11.29 9.11
N ALA A 119 5.82 -12.19 8.94
CA ALA A 119 5.39 -13.13 9.97
C ALA A 119 5.51 -14.57 9.46
N PHE A 120 5.73 -15.53 10.36
CA PHE A 120 5.59 -16.94 10.05
C PHE A 120 4.22 -17.43 10.50
N LYS A 121 3.43 -17.97 9.57
CA LYS A 121 2.12 -18.56 9.86
C LYS A 121 2.00 -19.88 9.10
N HIS A 122 1.64 -20.95 9.80
CA HIS A 122 1.56 -22.31 9.23
C HIS A 122 2.82 -22.73 8.44
N GLY A 123 4.01 -22.38 8.95
CA GLY A 123 5.28 -22.68 8.29
C GLY A 123 5.60 -21.85 7.04
N ARG A 124 4.72 -20.93 6.65
CA ARG A 124 4.92 -20.03 5.50
C ARG A 124 5.31 -18.63 5.97
N ARG A 125 6.26 -18.01 5.27
CA ARG A 125 6.63 -16.60 5.46
C ARG A 125 5.59 -15.73 4.76
N ILE A 126 4.99 -14.82 5.52
CA ILE A 126 4.00 -13.85 5.04
C ILE A 126 4.60 -12.46 5.15
N THR A 127 4.79 -11.79 4.01
CA THR A 127 5.26 -10.41 3.94
C THR A 127 4.20 -9.45 4.45
N LYS A 128 4.62 -8.44 5.22
CA LYS A 128 3.77 -7.34 5.66
C LYS A 128 4.13 -6.07 4.89
N TYR A 129 3.16 -5.18 4.73
CA TYR A 129 3.27 -3.95 3.96
C TYR A 129 2.84 -2.77 4.81
N LYS A 130 3.57 -1.66 4.69
CA LYS A 130 3.30 -0.38 5.37
C LYS A 130 3.31 0.74 4.34
N SER A 131 2.56 1.80 4.56
CA SER A 131 2.73 3.01 3.77
C SER A 131 4.16 3.54 3.91
N ILE A 132 4.70 4.07 2.81
CA ILE A 132 6.02 4.69 2.82
C ILE A 132 6.01 6.06 3.53
N PHE A 133 4.82 6.67 3.69
CA PHE A 133 4.67 7.98 4.29
C PHE A 133 4.09 7.88 5.70
N GLU A 134 4.77 8.52 6.65
CA GLU A 134 4.22 8.85 7.97
C GLU A 134 3.29 10.06 7.84
N ASN A 135 3.71 11.06 7.05
CA ASN A 135 2.93 12.27 6.81
C ASN A 135 3.10 12.74 5.36
N VAL A 136 2.05 13.32 4.79
CA VAL A 136 2.03 13.96 3.48
C VAL A 136 1.35 15.31 3.61
N GLU A 137 2.10 16.37 3.36
CA GLU A 137 1.64 17.74 3.36
C GLU A 137 1.55 18.25 1.93
N ILE A 138 0.37 18.73 1.56
CA ILE A 138 0.10 19.27 0.23
C ILE A 138 -0.24 20.75 0.41
N ASN A 139 0.63 21.60 -0.12
CA ASN A 139 0.52 23.05 -0.03
C ASN A 139 0.34 23.67 -1.42
N MET A 140 -0.45 24.74 -1.49
CA MET A 140 -0.61 25.53 -2.71
C MET A 140 -0.22 26.98 -2.44
N VAL A 141 0.91 27.41 -3.00
CA VAL A 141 1.47 28.74 -2.78
C VAL A 141 1.52 29.49 -4.11
N ARG A 142 0.74 30.57 -4.23
CA ARG A 142 0.66 31.38 -5.48
C ARG A 142 0.41 30.52 -6.73
N ASN A 143 -0.54 29.59 -6.63
CA ASN A 143 -0.89 28.61 -7.67
C ASN A 143 0.23 27.63 -8.05
N LYS A 144 1.24 27.47 -7.19
CA LYS A 144 2.25 26.41 -7.29
C LYS A 144 1.97 25.35 -6.25
N LEU A 145 1.86 24.11 -6.70
CA LEU A 145 1.76 22.94 -5.84
C LEU A 145 3.13 22.68 -5.21
N GLN A 146 3.15 22.36 -3.93
CA GLN A 146 4.31 21.88 -3.19
C GLN A 146 3.88 20.70 -2.34
N ILE A 147 4.61 19.58 -2.44
CA ILE A 147 4.34 18.39 -1.63
C ILE A 147 5.58 18.11 -0.78
N THR A 148 5.37 18.04 0.52
CA THR A 148 6.38 17.64 1.51
C THR A 148 5.92 16.35 2.18
N VAL A 149 6.82 15.40 2.36
CA VAL A 149 6.51 14.10 2.94
C VAL A 149 7.46 13.78 4.08
N LYS A 150 6.96 13.09 5.10
CA LYS A 150 7.79 12.44 6.12
C LYS A 150 7.73 10.94 5.88
N LEU A 151 8.88 10.30 5.77
CA LEU A 151 8.94 8.85 5.51
C LEU A 151 8.64 8.06 6.78
N ALA A 152 7.86 6.98 6.65
CA ALA A 152 7.57 6.08 7.74
C ALA A 152 8.82 5.31 8.17
N GLU A 153 8.99 5.17 9.49
CA GLU A 153 10.04 4.32 10.03
C GLU A 153 9.80 2.85 9.64
N LYS A 154 10.90 2.14 9.38
CA LYS A 154 10.86 0.69 9.21
C LYS A 154 10.53 0.05 10.56
N ASP A 155 9.59 -0.88 10.55
CA ASP A 155 9.27 -1.66 11.75
C ASP A 155 10.48 -2.59 11.95
N GLN A 156 11.35 -2.26 12.90
CA GLN A 156 12.43 -3.18 13.31
C GLN A 156 11.77 -4.38 13.97
N GLY A 157 11.54 -5.42 13.18
CA GLY A 157 10.91 -6.65 13.64
C GLY A 157 11.68 -7.24 14.83
N THR A 158 10.99 -7.35 15.96
CA THR A 158 11.30 -8.32 17.02
C THR A 158 10.82 -9.70 16.58
#